data_AF-A0A3D3KM60-F1
#
_entry.id   AF-A0A3D3KM60-F1
#
_cell.length_a   1.000
_cell.length_b   1.000
_cell.length_c   1.000
_cell.angle_alpha   90.00
_cell.angle_beta   90.00
_cell.angle_gamma   90.00
#
_symmetry.space_group_name_H-M   'P 1'
#
loop_
_entity.id
_entity.type
_entity.pdbx_description
1 polymer ?
#
loop_
_entity_poly.entity_id
_entity_poly.type
_entity_poly.pdbx_seq_one_letter_code
_entity_poly.pdbx_strand_id
1 'polypeptide(L)'
;IGKLGRVLGPQGKMPSPKSGTVTDNIGEAVKEFKAGKIEYRNDAGGNVHALIGKLSFSTEDLVANIESFINHVLASRPASAKGTFVQKTIISSTMSPGIKVGV
;
A
#
# COMPACT_ATOMS: atom_id res chain seq x y z
N ILE A 1 -13.27 -11.65 21.05
CA ILE A 1 -12.94 -10.35 20.37
C ILE A 1 -13.78 -9.17 20.89
N GLY A 2 -14.99 -9.36 21.43
CA GLY A 2 -15.94 -8.25 21.73
C GLY A 2 -15.66 -7.31 22.92
N LYS A 3 -14.87 -7.69 23.94
CA LYS A 3 -14.67 -6.82 25.14
C LYS A 3 -13.74 -5.62 24.89
N LEU A 4 -12.72 -5.78 24.04
CA LEU A 4 -11.73 -4.74 23.72
C LEU A 4 -12.09 -3.90 22.48
N GLY A 5 -13.16 -4.26 21.77
CA GLY A 5 -13.59 -3.58 20.54
C GLY A 5 -13.93 -2.10 20.73
N ARG A 6 -14.43 -1.70 21.91
CA ARG A 6 -14.75 -0.30 22.23
C ARG A 6 -13.53 0.62 22.26
N VAL A 7 -12.35 0.09 22.62
CA VAL A 7 -11.11 0.86 22.73
C VAL A 7 -10.26 0.71 21.48
N LEU A 8 -10.13 -0.51 20.97
CA LEU A 8 -9.28 -0.80 19.82
C LEU A 8 -9.92 -0.42 18.48
N GLY A 9 -11.26 -0.36 18.41
CA GLY A 9 -12.01 0.06 17.24
C GLY A 9 -11.72 1.51 16.80
N PRO A 10 -11.95 2.53 17.64
CA PRO A 10 -11.71 3.93 17.24
C PRO A 10 -10.24 4.25 16.99
N GLN A 11 -9.30 3.48 17.56
CA GLN A 11 -7.87 3.63 17.31
C GLN A 11 -7.36 2.86 16.08
N GLY A 12 -8.20 2.07 15.41
CA GLY A 12 -7.79 1.26 14.25
C GLY A 12 -6.76 0.18 14.57
N LYS A 13 -6.54 -0.15 15.85
CA LYS A 13 -5.55 -1.15 16.31
C LYS A 13 -6.16 -2.55 16.45
N MET A 14 -7.37 -2.74 15.95
CA MET A 14 -8.06 -4.02 16.02
C MET A 14 -7.33 -5.03 15.10
N PRO A 15 -6.82 -6.15 15.65
CA PRO A 15 -6.14 -7.13 14.83
C PRO A 15 -7.15 -7.78 13.90
N SER A 16 -6.86 -7.74 12.60
CA SER A 16 -7.71 -8.32 11.57
C SER A 16 -6.95 -9.41 10.80
N PRO A 17 -7.59 -10.57 10.53
CA PRO A 17 -7.02 -11.61 9.68
C PRO A 17 -6.79 -11.13 8.25
N LYS A 18 -7.67 -10.23 7.76
CA LYS A 18 -7.55 -9.62 6.43
C LYS A 18 -6.30 -8.78 6.29
N SER A 19 -5.84 -8.18 7.41
CA SER A 19 -4.60 -7.42 7.42
C SER A 19 -3.37 -8.26 7.80
N GLY A 20 -3.47 -9.58 7.83
CA GLY A 20 -2.35 -10.46 8.20
C GLY A 20 -1.82 -10.29 9.62
N THR A 21 -2.51 -9.53 10.48
CA THR A 21 -2.12 -9.27 11.88
C THR A 21 -2.56 -10.37 12.84
N VAL A 22 -3.30 -11.36 12.35
CA VAL A 22 -3.71 -12.57 13.09
C VAL A 22 -3.15 -13.76 12.34
N THR A 23 -1.93 -14.16 12.69
CA THR A 23 -1.21 -15.29 12.11
C THR A 23 -0.52 -16.09 13.21
N ASP A 24 -0.38 -17.40 13.02
CA ASP A 24 0.32 -18.27 13.98
C ASP A 24 1.82 -17.95 14.07
N ASN A 25 2.41 -17.39 12.99
CA ASN A 25 3.81 -16.97 12.92
C ASN A 25 4.01 -15.49 13.28
N ILE A 26 3.98 -15.19 14.58
CA ILE A 26 4.12 -13.82 15.11
C ILE A 26 5.49 -13.20 14.78
N GLY A 27 6.57 -14.00 14.82
CA GLY A 27 7.94 -13.50 14.63
C GLY A 27 8.22 -12.97 13.23
N GLU A 28 7.68 -13.61 12.21
CA GLU A 28 7.79 -13.18 10.80
C GLU A 28 6.90 -11.97 10.54
N ALA A 29 5.65 -12.01 11.02
CA ALA A 29 4.71 -10.90 10.90
C ALA A 29 5.31 -9.59 11.46
N VAL A 30 5.90 -9.62 12.66
CA VAL A 30 6.53 -8.44 13.25
C VAL A 30 7.69 -7.91 12.40
N LYS A 31 8.50 -8.78 11.80
CA LYS A 31 9.61 -8.37 10.91
C LYS A 31 9.07 -7.72 9.63
N GLU A 32 8.05 -8.32 9.01
CA GLU A 32 7.44 -7.79 7.79
C GLU A 32 6.74 -6.44 8.02
N PHE A 33 6.00 -6.30 9.12
CA PHE A 33 5.38 -5.02 9.47
C PHE A 33 6.42 -3.95 9.81
N LYS A 34 7.52 -4.33 10.48
CA LYS A 34 8.63 -3.42 10.75
C LYS A 34 9.38 -3.00 9.49
N ALA A 35 9.46 -3.88 8.49
CA ALA A 35 10.02 -3.59 7.18
C ALA A 35 9.13 -2.67 6.33
N GLY A 36 7.94 -2.28 6.82
CA GLY A 36 7.07 -1.32 6.14
C GLY A 36 6.14 -1.95 5.13
N LYS A 37 5.65 -3.17 5.37
CA LYS A 37 4.60 -3.80 4.56
C LYS A 37 3.36 -2.89 4.49
N ILE A 38 2.97 -2.51 3.26
CA ILE A 38 1.80 -1.67 3.00
C ILE A 38 0.73 -2.52 2.32
N GLU A 39 -0.50 -2.41 2.83
CA GLU A 39 -1.67 -2.98 2.17
C GLU A 39 -2.26 -1.95 1.21
N TYR A 40 -2.31 -2.31 -0.07
CA TYR A 40 -3.06 -1.56 -1.07
C TYR A 40 -4.28 -2.37 -1.50
N ARG A 41 -5.37 -1.67 -1.82
CA ARG A 41 -6.60 -2.27 -2.35
C ARG A 41 -7.00 -1.56 -3.63
N ASN A 42 -7.66 -2.31 -4.50
CA ASN A 42 -8.35 -1.72 -5.63
C ASN A 42 -9.67 -1.10 -5.17
N ASP A 43 -9.99 0.05 -5.76
CA ASP A 43 -11.34 0.59 -5.69
C ASP A 43 -12.24 -0.08 -6.75
N ALA A 44 -13.55 0.12 -6.65
CA ALA A 44 -14.53 -0.37 -7.63
C ALA A 44 -14.23 0.15 -9.06
N GLY A 45 -13.57 1.31 -9.17
CA GLY A 45 -13.08 1.86 -10.43
C GLY A 45 -11.77 1.26 -10.97
N GLY A 46 -11.21 0.24 -10.30
CA GLY A 46 -9.94 -0.38 -10.71
C GLY A 46 -8.68 0.44 -10.40
N ASN A 47 -8.81 1.53 -9.64
CA ASN A 47 -7.69 2.35 -9.22
C ASN A 47 -7.01 1.76 -7.99
N VAL A 48 -5.69 1.88 -7.92
CA VAL A 48 -4.88 1.47 -6.75
C VAL A 48 -4.29 2.72 -6.12
N HIS A 49 -4.51 2.88 -4.82
CA HIS A 49 -3.95 3.96 -4.02
C HIS A 49 -2.99 3.39 -2.98
N ALA A 50 -1.77 3.91 -2.94
CA ALA A 50 -0.75 3.53 -1.98
C ALA A 50 0.04 4.76 -1.52
N LEU A 51 0.40 4.78 -0.24
CA LEU A 51 1.24 5.81 0.37
C LEU A 51 2.70 5.38 0.26
N ILE A 52 3.46 6.01 -0.64
CA ILE A 52 4.84 5.60 -0.98
C ILE A 52 5.87 6.24 -0.03
N GLY A 53 5.51 7.32 0.66
CA GLY A 53 6.41 7.98 1.61
C GLY A 53 5.86 9.28 2.17
N LYS A 54 6.73 10.01 2.86
CA LYS A 54 6.49 11.37 3.36
C LYS A 54 7.46 12.34 2.69
N LEU A 55 7.09 13.62 2.64
CA LEU A 55 7.95 14.71 2.15
C LEU A 55 9.28 14.84 2.94
N SER A 56 9.33 14.28 4.14
CA SER A 56 10.54 14.28 4.99
C SER A 56 11.60 13.26 4.57
N PHE A 57 11.32 12.38 3.59
CA PHE A 57 12.28 11.40 3.09
C PHE A 57 13.22 12.03 2.06
N SER A 58 14.37 11.40 1.84
CA SER A 58 15.28 11.83 0.79
C SER A 58 14.63 11.61 -0.59
N THR A 59 15.04 12.40 -1.58
CA THR A 59 14.55 12.27 -2.95
C THR A 59 14.90 10.91 -3.55
N GLU A 60 16.06 10.36 -3.20
CA GLU A 60 16.54 9.06 -3.69
C GLU A 60 15.67 7.92 -3.17
N ASP A 61 15.35 7.93 -1.88
CA ASP A 61 14.48 6.92 -1.27
C ASP A 61 13.06 6.96 -1.87
N LEU A 62 12.54 8.16 -2.15
CA LEU A 62 11.24 8.33 -2.77
C LEU A 62 11.20 7.74 -4.18
N VAL A 63 12.24 7.97 -4.99
CA VAL A 63 12.34 7.38 -6.33
C VAL A 63 12.42 5.85 -6.25
N ALA A 64 13.28 5.31 -5.39
CA ALA A 64 13.41 3.87 -5.20
C ALA A 64 12.10 3.20 -4.77
N ASN A 65 11.34 3.85 -3.87
CA ASN A 65 10.05 3.34 -3.43
C ASN A 65 8.99 3.37 -4.55
N ILE A 66 8.98 4.41 -5.39
CA ILE A 66 8.06 4.51 -6.53
C ILE A 66 8.37 3.42 -7.56
N GLU A 67 9.64 3.24 -7.92
CA GLU A 67 10.07 2.20 -8.88
C GLU A 67 9.73 0.80 -8.37
N SER A 68 10.03 0.52 -7.09
CA SER A 68 9.68 -0.75 -6.45
C SER A 68 8.18 -1.02 -6.50
N PHE A 69 7.35 -0.01 -6.20
CA PHE A 69 5.90 -0.14 -6.24
C PHE A 69 5.38 -0.41 -7.67
N ILE A 70 5.87 0.32 -8.67
CA ILE A 70 5.47 0.11 -10.08
C ILE A 70 5.85 -1.30 -10.53
N ASN A 71 7.07 -1.76 -10.22
CA ASN A 71 7.54 -3.10 -10.55
C ASN A 71 6.68 -4.18 -9.89
N HIS A 72 6.31 -4.00 -8.61
CA HIS A 72 5.40 -4.91 -7.91
C HIS A 72 4.00 -4.96 -8.54
N VAL A 73 3.47 -3.81 -8.96
CA VAL A 73 2.17 -3.73 -9.64
C VAL A 73 2.23 -4.45 -10.98
N LEU A 74 3.28 -4.22 -11.79
CA LEU A 74 3.47 -4.91 -13.07
C LEU A 74 3.61 -6.43 -12.90
N ALA A 75 4.33 -6.89 -11.86
CA ALA A 75 4.44 -8.31 -11.53
C ALA A 75 3.11 -8.93 -11.08
N SER A 76 2.25 -8.14 -10.43
CA SER A 76 0.91 -8.55 -9.98
C SER A 76 -0.13 -8.57 -11.10
N ARG A 77 0.27 -8.37 -12.36
CA ARG A 77 -0.60 -8.41 -13.54
C ARG A 77 -1.26 -9.79 -13.67
N PRO A 78 -2.60 -9.88 -13.62
CA PRO A 78 -3.29 -11.14 -13.88
C PRO A 78 -3.18 -11.52 -15.36
N ALA A 79 -2.98 -12.81 -15.64
CA ALA A 79 -2.81 -13.34 -17.00
C ALA A 79 -4.00 -13.05 -17.95
N SER A 80 -5.18 -12.75 -17.39
CA SER A 80 -6.38 -12.39 -18.13
C SER A 80 -6.42 -10.93 -18.61
N ALA A 81 -5.55 -10.06 -18.09
CA ALA A 81 -5.54 -8.64 -18.43
C ALA A 81 -4.91 -8.41 -19.81
N LYS A 82 -5.75 -8.08 -20.80
CA LYS A 82 -5.34 -7.72 -22.17
C LYS A 82 -5.01 -6.23 -22.27
N GLY A 83 -3.99 -5.87 -23.05
CA GLY A 83 -3.60 -4.48 -23.31
C GLY A 83 -2.55 -3.91 -22.33
N THR A 84 -2.46 -2.58 -22.27
CA THR A 84 -1.58 -1.84 -21.36
C THR A 84 -2.12 -1.90 -19.93
N PHE A 85 -1.33 -2.46 -19.02
CA PHE A 85 -1.76 -2.71 -17.64
C PHE A 85 -1.81 -1.42 -16.79
N VAL A 86 -0.83 -0.53 -16.96
CA VAL A 86 -0.79 0.78 -16.29
C VAL A 86 -1.13 1.85 -17.32
N GLN A 87 -2.23 2.58 -17.10
CA GLN A 87 -2.67 3.65 -18.01
C GLN A 87 -2.13 5.02 -17.61
N LYS A 88 -2.16 5.32 -16.31
CA LYS A 88 -1.77 6.62 -15.76
C LYS A 88 -1.19 6.42 -14.37
N THR A 89 -0.06 7.08 -14.12
CA THR A 89 0.54 7.20 -12.79
C THR A 89 0.47 8.66 -12.38
N ILE A 90 -0.16 8.93 -11.24
CA ILE A 90 -0.32 10.29 -10.70
C ILE A 90 0.24 10.30 -9.30
N ILE A 91 1.15 11.23 -9.04
CA ILE A 91 1.71 11.45 -7.71
C ILE A 91 1.12 12.75 -7.19
N SER A 92 0.52 12.68 -6.01
CA SER A 92 0.01 13.86 -5.30
C SER A 92 0.43 13.81 -3.84
N SER A 93 0.67 14.98 -3.28
CA SER A 93 0.73 15.16 -1.83
C SER A 93 -0.69 15.35 -1.27
N THR A 94 -0.86 15.24 0.05
CA THR A 94 -2.17 15.28 0.72
C THR A 94 -3.00 16.51 0.36
N MET A 95 -2.35 17.67 0.15
CA MET A 95 -3.00 18.94 -0.19
C MET A 95 -2.30 19.63 -1.37
N SER A 96 -2.03 18.89 -2.45
CA SER A 96 -1.35 19.44 -3.64
C SER A 96 -1.95 18.91 -4.93
N PRO A 97 -1.86 19.68 -6.04
CA PRO A 97 -2.26 19.17 -7.34
C PRO A 97 -1.47 17.92 -7.71
N GLY A 98 -2.12 16.97 -8.36
CA GLY A 98 -1.49 15.73 -8.81
C GLY A 98 -0.65 15.98 -10.06
N ILE A 99 0.59 15.51 -10.04
CA ILE A 99 1.49 15.54 -11.19
C ILE A 99 1.45 14.17 -11.85
N LYS A 100 1.15 14.17 -13.15
CA LYS A 100 1.22 12.95 -13.96
C LYS A 100 2.69 12.64 -14.25
N VAL A 101 3.13 11.46 -13.84
CA VAL A 101 4.49 10.98 -14.11
C VAL A 101 4.43 10.04 -15.31
N GLY A 102 5.43 10.14 -16.18
CA GLY A 102 5.60 9.19 -17.28
C GLY A 102 5.87 7.80 -16.72
N VAL A 103 5.27 6.79 -17.33
CA VAL A 103 5.63 5.39 -17.13
C VAL A 103 6.71 5.05 -18.15
#